data_AF-A0A2W5B1Y7-F1
#
_entry.id   AF-A0A2W5B1Y7-F1
#
_cell.length_a   1.000
_cell.length_b   1.000
_cell.length_c   1.000
_cell.angle_alpha   90.00
_cell.angle_beta   90.00
_cell.angle_gamma   90.00
#
_symmetry.space_group_name_H-M   'P 1'
#
loop_
_entity.id
_entity.type
_entity.pdbx_description
1 polymer ?
#
loop_
_entity_poly.entity_id
_entity_poly.type
_entity_poly.pdbx_seq_one_letter_code
_entity_poly.pdbx_strand_id
1 'polypeptide(L)'
;MSVFGWYVGGGYEGRPDGHVYQVEWDATMYAPTEADIRMGDRVHLPGAGEFVLVGEPSSWDNNPWFQPGLVEVRLKRVGDRE
;
A
#
# COMPACT_ATOMS: atom_id res chain seq x y z
N MET A 1 6.05 13.97 -0.58
CA MET A 1 5.64 12.91 -1.52
C MET A 1 4.19 13.15 -1.89
N SER A 2 3.87 13.22 -3.18
CA SER A 2 2.51 13.49 -3.65
C SER A 2 1.82 12.16 -3.92
N VAL A 3 0.71 11.89 -3.23
CA VAL A 3 -0.12 10.69 -3.43
C VAL A 3 -1.41 11.11 -4.11
N PHE A 4 -1.99 10.23 -4.92
CA PHE A 4 -3.25 10.50 -5.60
C PHE A 4 -4.45 10.40 -4.65
N GLY A 5 -4.33 9.59 -3.61
CA GLY A 5 -5.34 9.46 -2.57
C GLY A 5 -5.06 8.28 -1.65
N TRP A 6 -5.86 8.18 -0.60
CA TRP A 6 -5.86 7.04 0.33
C TRP A 6 -7.27 6.80 0.86
N TYR A 7 -7.50 5.57 1.32
CA TYR A 7 -8.68 5.27 2.14
C TYR A 7 -8.28 4.39 3.32
N VAL A 8 -8.99 4.59 4.44
CA VAL A 8 -8.86 3.76 5.65
C VAL A 8 -9.95 2.70 5.58
N GLY A 9 -9.56 1.44 5.68
CA GLY A 9 -10.42 0.30 5.38
C GLY A 9 -9.53 -0.89 5.02
N GLY A 10 -9.44 -1.82 5.97
CA GLY A 10 -8.56 -2.98 5.88
C GLY A 10 -9.22 -4.21 5.27
N GLY A 11 -8.39 -5.10 4.76
CA GLY A 11 -8.80 -6.40 4.24
C GLY A 11 -7.77 -7.47 4.55
N TYR A 12 -8.11 -8.70 4.17
CA TYR A 12 -7.21 -9.84 4.22
C TYR A 12 -7.06 -10.39 2.80
N GLU A 13 -5.82 -10.51 2.34
CA GLU A 13 -5.50 -11.26 1.12
C GLU A 13 -4.68 -12.49 1.53
N GLY A 14 -5.33 -13.65 1.46
CA GLY A 14 -4.65 -14.93 1.48
C GLY A 14 -4.41 -15.38 0.05
N ARG A 15 -3.16 -15.66 -0.33
CA ARG A 15 -2.90 -16.40 -1.57
C ARG A 15 -3.36 -17.86 -1.39
N PRO A 16 -4.08 -18.46 -2.36
CA PRO A 16 -4.58 -19.83 -2.25
C PRO A 16 -3.47 -20.91 -2.28
N ASP A 17 -2.21 -20.56 -2.50
CA ASP A 17 -1.10 -21.49 -2.74
C ASP A 17 -0.40 -22.06 -1.48
N GLY A 18 -1.03 -22.05 -0.30
CA GLY A 18 -0.51 -22.74 0.90
C GLY A 18 0.78 -22.17 1.52
N HIS A 19 1.40 -21.17 0.88
CA HIS A 19 2.47 -20.36 1.48
C HIS A 19 1.84 -19.24 2.31
N VAL A 20 2.03 -19.31 3.62
CA VAL A 20 1.48 -18.40 4.65
C VAL A 20 2.10 -17.00 4.52
N TYR A 21 1.69 -16.24 3.51
CA TYR A 21 1.89 -14.80 3.47
C TYR A 21 0.52 -14.14 3.56
N GLN A 22 -0.01 -14.12 4.78
CA GLN A 22 -1.20 -13.37 5.16
C GLN A 22 -0.77 -11.91 5.39
N VAL A 23 -1.05 -11.03 4.42
CA VAL A 23 -0.84 -9.59 4.62
C VAL A 23 -2.17 -9.01 5.10
N GLU A 24 -2.21 -8.61 6.36
CA GLU A 24 -3.28 -7.81 6.95
C GLU A 24 -2.90 -6.33 6.81
N TRP A 25 -3.80 -5.51 6.28
CA TRP A 25 -3.62 -4.08 6.12
C TRP A 25 -4.82 -3.31 6.67
N ASP A 26 -4.60 -2.07 7.08
CA ASP A 26 -5.59 -1.15 7.67
C ASP A 26 -6.01 -0.04 6.70
N ALA A 27 -5.17 0.25 5.71
CA ALA A 27 -5.40 1.30 4.73
C ALA A 27 -4.77 0.95 3.37
N THR A 28 -5.24 1.63 2.34
CA THR A 28 -4.67 1.55 0.99
C THR A 28 -4.39 2.95 0.48
N MET A 29 -3.25 3.11 -0.17
CA MET A 29 -2.77 4.36 -0.73
C MET A 29 -2.45 4.20 -2.21
N TYR A 30 -2.74 5.24 -2.97
CA TYR A 30 -2.53 5.32 -4.41
C TYR A 30 -1.48 6.39 -4.70
N ALA A 31 -0.41 6.02 -5.38
CA ALA A 31 0.72 6.91 -5.63
C ALA A 31 1.26 6.76 -7.05
N PRO A 32 2.02 7.75 -7.56
CA PRO A 32 2.69 7.62 -8.85
C PRO A 32 3.77 6.54 -8.80
N THR A 33 3.92 5.77 -9.87
CA THR A 33 4.96 4.74 -10.00
C THR A 33 6.37 5.30 -9.80
N GLU A 34 6.59 6.57 -10.16
CA GLU A 34 7.85 7.29 -9.99
C GLU A 34 8.19 7.62 -8.53
N ALA A 35 7.27 7.40 -7.58
CA ALA A 35 7.50 7.71 -6.17
C ALA A 35 8.46 6.73 -5.45
N ASP A 36 8.95 5.70 -6.17
CA ASP A 36 9.91 4.67 -5.72
C ASP A 36 9.61 4.08 -4.33
N ILE A 37 8.35 3.71 -4.13
CA ILE A 37 7.84 3.23 -2.86
C ILE A 37 8.40 1.85 -2.52
N ARG A 38 8.94 1.67 -1.31
CA ARG A 38 9.51 0.39 -0.84
C ARG A 38 8.78 -0.15 0.38
N MET A 39 8.76 -1.47 0.52
CA MET A 39 8.23 -2.12 1.71
C MET A 39 9.01 -1.65 2.95
N GLY A 40 8.29 -1.38 4.04
CA GLY A 40 8.88 -0.86 5.29
C GLY A 40 8.99 0.66 5.35
N ASP A 41 8.72 1.37 4.25
CA ASP A 41 8.59 2.83 4.28
C ASP A 41 7.46 3.24 5.23
N ARG A 42 7.63 4.41 5.85
CA ARG A 42 6.62 5.02 6.72
C ARG A 42 5.95 6.16 6.00
N VAL A 43 4.64 6.23 6.14
CA VAL A 43 3.83 7.31 5.58
C VAL A 43 2.91 7.87 6.64
N HIS A 44 2.82 9.19 6.68
CA HIS A 44 1.82 9.90 7.45
C HIS A 44 0.63 10.22 6.54
N LEU A 45 -0.54 9.64 6.84
CA LEU A 45 -1.78 9.95 6.14
C LEU A 45 -2.53 11.05 6.90
N PRO A 46 -2.74 12.24 6.30
CA PRO A 46 -3.45 13.34 6.95
C PRO A 46 -4.81 12.91 7.50
N GLY A 47 -5.04 13.15 8.80
CA GLY A 47 -6.29 12.80 9.49
C GLY A 47 -6.45 11.31 9.84
N ALA A 48 -5.52 10.45 9.43
CA ALA A 48 -5.57 9.01 9.72
C ALA A 48 -4.39 8.52 10.56
N GLY A 49 -3.24 9.22 10.58
CA GLY A 49 -2.08 8.91 11.42
C GLY A 49 -0.91 8.28 10.66
N GLU A 50 0.02 7.67 11.38
CA GLU A 50 1.19 7.00 10.80
C GLU A 50 0.90 5.54 10.42
N PHE A 51 1.44 5.16 9.26
CA PHE A 51 1.34 3.82 8.71
C PHE A 51 2.69 3.35 8.18
N VAL A 52 2.88 2.04 8.15
CA VAL A 52 4.00 1.37 7.51
C VAL A 52 3.50 0.58 6.32
N LEU A 53 4.28 0.57 5.26
CA LEU A 53 3.98 -0.22 4.08
C LEU A 53 4.13 -1.71 4.34
N VAL A 54 3.12 -2.47 3.95
CA VAL A 54 3.08 -3.93 4.09
C VAL A 54 2.84 -4.59 2.74
N GLY A 55 3.64 -5.61 2.43
CA GLY A 55 3.60 -6.27 1.12
C GLY A 55 4.27 -5.46 0.02
N GLU A 56 4.28 -6.03 -1.18
CA GLU A 56 4.82 -5.38 -2.38
C GLU A 56 3.79 -4.43 -2.99
N PRO A 57 4.19 -3.22 -3.44
CA PRO A 57 3.31 -2.34 -4.20
C PRO A 57 2.84 -3.00 -5.49
N SER A 58 1.54 -2.90 -5.78
CA SER A 58 0.94 -3.42 -7.00
C SER A 58 0.97 -2.35 -8.08
N SER A 59 1.73 -2.58 -9.16
CA SER A 59 1.78 -1.70 -10.33
C SER A 59 0.87 -2.20 -11.45
N TRP A 60 0.20 -1.26 -12.11
CA TRP A 60 -0.67 -1.52 -13.27
C TRP A 60 0.02 -1.23 -14.61
N ASP A 61 1.28 -0.82 -14.61
CA ASP A 61 1.98 -0.31 -15.80
C ASP A 61 2.58 -1.39 -16.70
N ASN A 62 2.50 -2.66 -16.30
CA ASN A 62 2.94 -3.79 -17.12
C ASN A 62 1.96 -4.15 -18.25
N ASN A 63 0.86 -3.41 -18.41
CA ASN A 63 -0.13 -3.64 -19.45
C ASN A 63 0.20 -2.86 -20.74
N PRO A 64 0.27 -3.53 -21.91
CA PRO A 64 0.64 -2.88 -23.18
C PRO A 64 -0.45 -1.95 -23.75
N TRP A 65 -1.67 -1.98 -23.23
CA TRP A 65 -2.79 -1.15 -23.72
C TRP A 65 -3.19 -0.02 -22.75
N PHE A 66 -2.69 -0.04 -21.51
CA PHE A 66 -3.05 0.96 -20.51
C PHE A 66 -1.98 1.04 -19.42
N GLN A 67 -1.35 2.22 -19.27
CA GLN A 67 -0.28 2.47 -18.30
C GLN A 67 -0.61 3.74 -17.50
N PRO A 68 -1.36 3.62 -16.39
CA PRO A 68 -1.85 4.78 -15.64
C PRO A 68 -0.78 5.49 -14.81
N GLY A 69 0.43 4.95 -14.69
CA GLY A 69 1.47 5.49 -13.80
C GLY A 69 1.08 5.37 -12.32
N LEU A 70 0.34 4.31 -11.96
CA LEU A 70 -0.30 4.13 -10.67
C LEU A 70 0.26 2.88 -9.95
N VAL A 71 0.65 3.08 -8.69
CA VAL A 71 0.89 1.99 -7.75
C VAL A 71 -0.15 2.00 -6.63
N GLU A 72 -0.68 0.83 -6.33
CA GLU A 72 -1.49 0.57 -5.14
C GLU A 72 -0.61 0.02 -4.03
N VAL A 73 -0.75 0.60 -2.84
CA VAL A 73 0.11 0.33 -1.69
C VAL A 73 -0.75 -0.03 -0.50
N ARG A 74 -0.46 -1.18 0.11
CA ARG A 74 -1.11 -1.64 1.35
C ARG A 74 -0.36 -1.13 2.56
N LEU A 75 -1.10 -0.67 3.55
CA LEU A 75 -0.59 0.03 4.72
C LEU A 75 -1.10 -0.60 6.00
N LYS A 76 -0.20 -0.84 6.96
CA LYS A 76 -0.54 -1.26 8.32
C LYS A 76 -0.35 -0.09 9.28
N ARG A 77 -1.30 0.13 10.17
CA ARG A 77 -1.24 1.20 11.16
C ARG A 77 -0.07 0.94 12.09
N VAL A 78 0.77 1.95 12.27
CA VAL A 78 1.78 1.91 13.34
C VAL A 78 1.03 2.28 14.62
N GLY A 79 0.94 1.33 15.56
CA GLY A 79 0.41 1.63 16.88
C GLY A 79 1.22 2.76 17.49
N ASP A 80 0.54 3.76 18.04
CA ASP A 80 1.15 4.78 18.89
C ASP A 80 1.82 4.02 20.03
N ARG A 81 3.15 3.92 20.00
CA ARG A 81 3.90 3.25 21.05
C ARG A 81 3.96 4.22 22.22
N GLU A 82 3.03 4.06 23.16
CA GLU A 82 3.17 4.57 24.53
C GLU A 82 4.44 4.00 25.20
#